data_AF-A0A9W4GMU0-F1
#
_entry.id   AF-A0A9W4GMU0-F1
#
_cell.length_a   1.000
_cell.length_b   1.000
_cell.length_c   1.000
_cell.angle_alpha   90.00
_cell.angle_beta   90.00
_cell.angle_gamma   90.00
#
_symmetry.space_group_name_H-M   'P 1'
#
loop_
_entity.id
_entity.type
_entity.pdbx_description
1 polymer ?
#
loop_
_entity_poly.entity_id
_entity_poly.type
_entity_poly.pdbx_seq_one_letter_code
_entity_poly.pdbx_strand_id
1 'polypeptide(L)'
;MIMSTVSETPVLDTLAAMTLDSLERCGLPPDTLILTRIAALAASEAPPISYAAHIDPATRASLTAGQVQDVLVAIAPIVGTARVALAAGNIFEALGMAIAVSEGEGGL
;
A
#
# COMPACT_ATOMS: atom_id res chain seq x y z
N MET A 1 13.36 -30.82 22.13
CA MET A 1 13.33 -29.35 22.20
C MET A 1 13.46 -28.85 20.77
N ILE A 2 12.34 -28.52 20.13
CA ILE A 2 12.38 -27.97 18.77
C ILE A 2 12.77 -26.50 18.89
N MET A 3 13.95 -26.17 18.39
CA MET A 3 14.42 -24.80 18.22
C MET A 3 13.52 -24.20 17.14
N SER A 4 12.61 -23.29 17.49
CA SER A 4 11.92 -22.47 16.49
C SER A 4 12.99 -21.70 15.74
N THR A 5 13.27 -22.11 14.51
CA THR A 5 14.17 -21.39 13.61
C THR A 5 13.54 -20.02 13.37
N VAL A 6 14.23 -18.97 13.78
CA VAL A 6 13.84 -17.60 13.45
C VAL A 6 13.78 -17.51 11.91
N SER A 7 12.69 -16.95 11.39
CA SER A 7 12.53 -16.73 9.95
C SER A 7 13.66 -15.89 9.39
N GLU A 8 13.99 -16.08 8.11
CA GLU A 8 14.95 -15.25 7.37
C GLU A 8 14.43 -13.82 7.16
N THR A 9 13.11 -13.60 7.28
CA THR A 9 12.45 -12.30 7.09
C THR A 9 11.57 -11.92 8.30
N PRO A 10 12.11 -11.92 9.53
CA PRO A 10 11.27 -11.83 10.73
C PRO A 10 10.48 -10.52 10.81
N VAL A 11 11.00 -9.42 10.24
CA VAL A 11 10.29 -8.15 10.11
C VAL A 11 9.11 -8.25 9.13
N LEU A 12 9.33 -8.80 7.93
CA LEU A 12 8.26 -8.92 6.93
C LEU A 12 7.19 -9.91 7.38
N ASP A 13 7.59 -11.01 8.02
CA ASP A 13 6.66 -12.00 8.56
C ASP A 13 5.76 -11.39 9.63
N THR A 14 6.33 -10.57 10.51
CA THR A 14 5.57 -9.84 11.53
C THR A 14 4.57 -8.89 10.87
N LEU A 15 5.02 -8.11 9.89
CA LEU A 15 4.14 -7.16 9.17
C LEU A 15 3.06 -7.88 8.35
N ALA A 16 3.36 -9.03 7.76
CA ALA A 16 2.41 -9.86 7.03
C ALA A 16 1.35 -10.41 7.98
N ALA A 17 1.74 -10.93 9.15
CA ALA A 17 0.80 -11.37 10.18
C ALA A 17 -0.09 -10.22 10.68
N MET A 18 0.48 -9.06 10.98
CA MET A 18 -0.28 -7.86 11.36
C MET A 18 -1.27 -7.44 10.26
N THR A 19 -0.86 -7.51 9.00
CA THR A 19 -1.71 -7.16 7.85
C THR A 19 -2.86 -8.15 7.69
N LEU A 20 -2.59 -9.45 7.83
CA LEU A 20 -3.60 -10.51 7.76
C LEU A 20 -4.63 -10.37 8.88
N ASP A 21 -4.18 -10.24 10.12
CA ASP A 21 -5.06 -9.98 11.28
C ASP A 21 -5.92 -8.73 11.07
N SER A 22 -5.35 -7.68 10.49
CA SER A 22 -6.10 -6.46 10.15
C SER A 22 -7.15 -6.71 9.07
N LEU A 23 -6.87 -7.54 8.05
CA LEU A 23 -7.84 -7.89 7.02
C LEU A 23 -9.01 -8.69 7.59
N GLU A 24 -8.73 -9.67 8.45
CA GLU A 24 -9.76 -10.54 9.03
C GLU A 24 -10.68 -9.80 10.01
N ARG A 25 -10.15 -8.80 10.72
CA ARG A 25 -10.89 -8.06 11.75
C ARG A 25 -11.58 -6.80 11.23
N CYS A 26 -11.22 -6.30 10.05
CA CYS A 26 -11.78 -5.07 9.52
C CYS A 26 -13.06 -5.34 8.72
N GLY A 27 -14.17 -4.72 9.12
CA GLY A 27 -15.45 -4.83 8.42
C GLY A 27 -15.66 -3.84 7.27
N LEU A 28 -14.62 -3.08 6.87
CA LEU A 28 -14.73 -2.16 5.74
C LEU A 28 -14.81 -2.94 4.42
N PRO A 29 -15.60 -2.47 3.44
CA PRO A 29 -15.51 -2.97 2.08
C PRO A 29 -14.08 -2.88 1.53
N PRO A 30 -13.63 -3.80 0.66
CA PRO A 30 -12.24 -3.87 0.20
C PRO A 30 -11.71 -2.56 -0.41
N ASP A 31 -12.53 -1.90 -1.22
CA ASP A 31 -12.22 -0.60 -1.83
C ASP A 31 -11.96 0.48 -0.76
N THR A 32 -12.84 0.59 0.22
CA THR A 32 -12.77 1.55 1.33
C THR A 32 -11.57 1.27 2.22
N LEU A 33 -11.29 -0.01 2.50
CA LEU A 33 -10.11 -0.41 3.25
C LEU A 33 -8.81 0.00 2.56
N ILE A 34 -8.69 -0.25 1.27
CA ILE A 34 -7.49 0.09 0.49
C ILE A 34 -7.29 1.60 0.48
N LEU A 35 -8.34 2.37 0.16
CA LEU A 35 -8.30 3.83 0.15
C LEU A 35 -7.92 4.41 1.53
N THR A 36 -8.44 3.81 2.61
CA THR A 36 -8.09 4.20 3.98
C THR A 36 -6.61 3.93 4.29
N ARG A 37 -6.07 2.78 3.85
CA ARG A 37 -4.65 2.46 4.02
C ARG A 37 -3.76 3.41 3.21
N ILE A 38 -4.13 3.76 1.98
CA ILE A 38 -3.42 4.77 1.18
C ILE A 38 -3.42 6.13 1.88
N ALA A 39 -4.56 6.56 2.44
CA ALA A 39 -4.64 7.79 3.22
C ALA A 39 -3.69 7.79 4.44
N ALA A 40 -3.62 6.65 5.15
CA ALA A 40 -2.73 6.48 6.29
C ALA A 40 -1.23 6.51 5.88
N LEU A 41 -0.88 5.90 4.74
CA LEU A 41 0.47 5.96 4.19
C LEU A 41 0.86 7.40 3.82
N ALA A 42 -0.06 8.15 3.20
CA ALA A 42 0.14 9.55 2.87
C ALA A 42 0.35 10.43 4.11
N ALA A 43 -0.46 10.20 5.16
CA ALA A 43 -0.31 10.90 6.44
C ALA A 43 1.00 10.56 7.16
N SER A 44 1.54 9.36 6.93
CA SER A 44 2.74 8.84 7.60
C SER A 44 4.04 9.06 6.81
N GLU A 45 3.97 9.76 5.67
CA GLU A 45 5.12 10.00 4.78
C GLU A 45 5.81 8.69 4.35
N ALA A 46 5.01 7.66 4.08
CA ALA A 46 5.53 6.33 3.74
C ALA A 46 6.37 6.33 2.44
N PRO A 47 7.38 5.44 2.33
CA PRO A 47 8.18 5.32 1.12
C PRO A 47 7.37 4.71 -0.05
N PRO A 48 7.82 4.89 -1.31
CA PRO A 48 7.15 4.36 -2.51
C PRO A 48 6.76 2.88 -2.42
N ILE A 49 7.66 2.02 -1.91
CA ILE A 49 7.42 0.57 -1.84
C ILE A 49 6.20 0.22 -0.98
N SER A 50 5.84 1.03 0.01
CA SER A 50 4.64 0.81 0.84
C SER A 50 3.34 0.97 0.06
N TYR A 51 3.32 1.84 -0.96
CA TYR A 51 2.17 2.00 -1.85
C TYR A 51 2.08 0.85 -2.86
N ALA A 52 3.21 0.28 -3.29
CA ALA A 52 3.24 -0.81 -4.25
C ALA A 52 2.47 -2.06 -3.76
N ALA A 53 2.53 -2.33 -2.44
CA ALA A 53 1.78 -3.41 -1.79
C ALA A 53 0.24 -3.31 -1.95
N HIS A 54 -0.28 -2.18 -2.44
CA HIS A 54 -1.71 -1.92 -2.58
C HIS A 54 -2.17 -1.88 -4.05
N ILE A 55 -1.27 -2.04 -5.05
CA ILE A 55 -1.59 -1.95 -6.48
C ILE A 55 -2.46 -3.12 -6.96
N ASP A 56 -2.03 -4.36 -6.70
CA ASP A 56 -2.83 -5.55 -7.07
C ASP A 56 -4.17 -5.59 -6.30
N PRO A 57 -4.21 -5.39 -4.97
CA PRO A 57 -5.47 -5.29 -4.25
C PRO A 57 -6.41 -4.21 -4.81
N ALA A 58 -5.88 -3.03 -5.18
CA ALA A 58 -6.68 -1.96 -5.78
C ALA A 58 -7.26 -2.38 -7.13
N THR A 59 -6.47 -3.04 -7.97
CA THR A 59 -6.92 -3.58 -9.27
C THR A 59 -8.05 -4.60 -9.07
N ARG A 60 -7.89 -5.55 -8.14
CA ARG A 60 -8.93 -6.55 -7.83
C ARG A 60 -10.20 -5.93 -7.24
N ALA A 61 -10.07 -4.83 -6.50
CA ALA A 61 -11.19 -4.05 -5.99
C ALA A 61 -11.80 -3.09 -7.03
N SER A 62 -11.33 -3.10 -8.29
CA SER A 62 -11.78 -2.20 -9.36
C SER A 62 -11.66 -0.71 -9.00
N LEU A 63 -10.67 -0.35 -8.17
CA LEU A 63 -10.39 1.04 -7.83
C LEU A 63 -9.79 1.76 -9.04
N THR A 64 -10.22 3.00 -9.23
CA THR A 64 -9.69 3.89 -10.26
C THR A 64 -8.60 4.81 -9.70
N ALA A 65 -7.71 5.28 -10.56
CA ALA A 65 -6.76 6.33 -10.19
C ALA A 65 -7.46 7.62 -9.70
N GLY A 66 -8.65 7.91 -10.24
CA GLY A 66 -9.49 9.02 -9.78
C GLY A 66 -9.88 8.89 -8.30
N GLN A 67 -10.29 7.70 -7.85
CA GLN A 67 -10.62 7.48 -6.44
C GLN A 67 -9.41 7.63 -5.51
N VAL A 68 -8.22 7.23 -5.96
CA VAL A 68 -6.98 7.47 -5.19
C VAL A 68 -6.67 8.98 -5.11
N GLN A 69 -6.87 9.71 -6.21
CA GLN A 69 -6.73 11.17 -6.23
C GLN A 69 -7.76 11.84 -5.31
N ASP A 70 -9.01 11.39 -5.33
CA ASP A 70 -10.08 11.92 -4.47
C ASP A 70 -9.74 11.77 -2.98
N VAL A 71 -9.10 10.66 -2.59
CA VAL A 71 -8.59 10.48 -1.22
C VAL A 71 -7.51 11.51 -0.89
N LEU A 72 -6.55 11.73 -1.78
CA LEU A 72 -5.49 12.73 -1.56
C LEU A 72 -6.07 14.14 -1.44
N VAL A 73 -7.06 14.48 -2.26
CA VAL A 73 -7.81 15.74 -2.18
C VAL A 73 -8.55 15.84 -0.84
N ALA A 74 -9.22 14.77 -0.41
CA ALA A 74 -9.99 14.74 0.82
C ALA A 74 -9.12 14.92 2.08
N ILE A 75 -7.92 14.34 2.12
CA ILE A 75 -7.03 14.45 3.29
C ILE A 75 -6.14 15.69 3.27
N ALA A 76 -5.98 16.36 2.13
CA ALA A 76 -5.11 17.54 1.97
C ALA A 76 -5.27 18.61 3.07
N PRO A 77 -6.49 19.05 3.47
CA PRO A 77 -6.64 20.04 4.53
C PRO A 77 -6.23 19.52 5.92
N ILE A 78 -6.15 18.20 6.10
CA ILE A 78 -5.82 17.57 7.39
C ILE A 78 -4.31 17.33 7.51
N VAL A 79 -3.67 16.81 6.46
CA VAL A 79 -2.26 16.39 6.51
C VAL A 79 -1.28 17.42 5.94
N GLY A 80 -1.76 18.35 5.11
CA GLY A 80 -1.00 19.45 4.53
C GLY A 80 -0.45 19.18 3.12
N THR A 81 -0.23 20.27 2.36
CA THR A 81 0.18 20.25 0.94
C THR A 81 1.46 19.45 0.69
N ALA A 82 2.48 19.63 1.52
CA ALA A 82 3.78 18.98 1.32
C ALA A 82 3.67 17.44 1.38
N ARG A 83 2.90 16.91 2.35
CA ARG A 83 2.69 15.46 2.49
C ARG A 83 1.88 14.89 1.35
N VAL A 84 0.85 15.60 0.88
CA VAL A 84 0.06 15.16 -0.27
C VAL A 84 0.90 15.14 -1.55
N ALA A 85 1.71 16.16 -1.80
CA ALA A 85 2.60 16.20 -2.95
C ALA A 85 3.62 15.04 -2.94
N LEU A 86 4.20 14.77 -1.77
CA LEU A 86 5.10 13.64 -1.58
C LEU A 86 4.40 12.30 -1.82
N ALA A 87 3.21 12.10 -1.24
CA ALA A 87 2.43 10.88 -1.43
C ALA A 87 2.07 10.64 -2.90
N ALA A 88 1.66 11.68 -3.63
CA ALA A 88 1.37 11.59 -5.06
C ALA A 88 2.58 11.15 -5.87
N GLY A 89 3.77 11.69 -5.58
CA GLY A 89 5.03 11.26 -6.20
C GLY A 89 5.37 9.80 -5.88
N ASN A 90 5.26 9.41 -4.61
CA ASN A 90 5.54 8.04 -4.16
C ASN A 90 4.59 7.00 -4.77
N ILE A 91 3.32 7.35 -4.98
CA ILE A 91 2.34 6.49 -5.67
C ILE A 91 2.74 6.31 -7.14
N PHE A 92 3.18 7.37 -7.82
CA PHE A 92 3.64 7.28 -9.21
C PHE A 92 4.88 6.40 -9.33
N GLU A 93 5.85 6.55 -8.43
CA GLU A 93 7.05 5.71 -8.39
C GLU A 93 6.69 4.24 -8.09
N ALA A 94 5.74 4.00 -7.18
CA ALA A 94 5.24 2.66 -6.88
C ALA A 94 4.63 1.97 -8.12
N LEU A 95 3.88 2.71 -8.92
CA LEU A 95 3.34 2.20 -10.18
C LEU A 95 4.46 1.84 -11.17
N GLY A 96 5.50 2.69 -11.27
CA GLY A 96 6.68 2.40 -12.09
C GLY A 96 7.41 1.14 -11.64
N MET A 97 7.57 0.93 -10.33
CA MET A 97 8.16 -0.30 -9.79
C MET A 97 7.33 -1.55 -10.13
N ALA A 98 6.00 -1.47 -9.99
CA ALA A 98 5.12 -2.60 -10.30
C ALA A 98 5.16 -2.99 -11.79
N ILE A 99 5.22 -1.99 -12.69
CA ILE A 99 5.40 -2.22 -14.13
C ILE A 99 6.74 -2.91 -14.40
N ALA A 100 7.84 -2.40 -13.83
CA ALA A 100 9.17 -2.96 -14.03
C ALA A 100 9.29 -4.43 -13.56
N VAL A 101 8.64 -4.78 -12.44
CA VAL A 101 8.57 -6.17 -11.96
C VAL A 101 7.81 -7.06 -12.95
N SER A 102 6.63 -6.60 -13.40
CA SER A 102 5.81 -7.34 -14.37
C SER A 102 6.52 -7.55 -15.71
N GLU A 103 7.35 -6.60 -16.16
CA GLU A 103 8.13 -6.73 -17.39
C GLU A 103 9.33 -7.70 -17.21
N GLY A 104 9.95 -7.71 -16.03
CA GLY A 104 11.06 -8.60 -15.71
C GLY A 104 10.67 -10.09 -15.59
N GLU A 105 9.44 -10.38 -15.17
CA GLU A 105 8.90 -11.75 -15.06
C GLU A 105 8.45 -12.33 -16.41
N GLY A 106 8.26 -11.50 -17.44
CA GLY A 106 7.88 -11.92 -18.80
C GLY A 106 9.06 -12.23 -19.74
N GLY A 107 10.30 -12.15 -19.24
CA GLY A 107 11.54 -12.26 -20.03
C GLY A 107 12.35 -13.54 -19.88
N LEU A 108 11.79 -14.62 -19.31
CA LEU A 108 12.43 -15.94 -19.20
C LEU A 108 11.57 -17.05 -19.82
#